data_AF-A0A2I1G1U0-F1
#
_entry.id   AF-A0A2I1G1U0-F1
#
_cell.length_a   1.000
_cell.length_b   1.000
_cell.length_c   1.000
_cell.angle_alpha   90.00
_cell.angle_beta   90.00
_cell.angle_gamma   90.00
#
_symmetry.space_group_name_H-M   'P 1'
#
loop_
_entity.id
_entity.type
_entity.pdbx_description
1 polymer ?
#
loop_
_entity_poly.entity_id
_entity_poly.type
_entity_poly.pdbx_seq_one_letter_code
_entity_poly.pdbx_strand_id
1 'polypeptide(L)'
;MANEPTNENFSHVTTAIISDNFSTQQMIPRQLVQDHQISQDVISNFFYKPPNDYQIYDISYREIQISFELVSELLDSNNNTSYSVQPNNLHEFYFLKAEEKKCYKVTCALIPHSSIVEYLNKNIHGVEFNHNEQQQEINVEFSRELKENLEYYLKQFLATK
;
A
#
# COMPACT_ATOMS: atom_id res chain seq x y z
N MET A 1 -51.26 3.60 66.48
CA MET A 1 -50.01 4.34 66.77
C MET A 1 -49.80 5.27 65.59
N ALA A 2 -50.39 6.46 65.62
CA ALA A 2 -49.82 7.73 66.13
C ALA A 2 -48.68 8.23 65.21
N ASN A 3 -48.62 9.44 64.63
CA ASN A 3 -49.45 10.65 64.58
C ASN A 3 -49.04 11.41 63.29
N GLU A 4 -49.98 12.13 62.66
CA GLU A 4 -49.77 13.27 61.75
C GLU A 4 -49.23 14.51 62.53
N PRO A 5 -49.13 15.75 61.99
CA PRO A 5 -48.70 16.31 60.70
C PRO A 5 -47.80 17.57 60.92
N THR A 6 -47.41 18.34 59.88
CA THR A 6 -47.54 19.84 59.78
C THR A 6 -46.76 20.39 58.56
N ASN A 7 -47.38 21.08 57.58
CA ASN A 7 -47.94 22.47 57.55
C ASN A 7 -46.79 23.50 57.39
N GLU A 8 -46.61 24.28 56.30
CA GLU A 8 -47.32 25.50 55.86
C GLU A 8 -46.39 26.22 54.85
N ASN A 9 -46.75 27.14 53.93
CA ASN A 9 -47.98 27.75 53.43
C ASN A 9 -47.56 28.86 52.41
N PHE A 10 -48.56 29.40 51.71
CA PHE A 10 -48.62 30.70 51.01
C PHE A 10 -48.12 30.89 49.57
N SER A 11 -49.15 30.94 48.71
CA SER A 11 -49.34 31.77 47.52
C SER A 11 -48.78 33.20 47.61
N HIS A 12 -48.20 33.72 46.52
CA HIS A 12 -48.50 35.06 46.02
C HIS A 12 -48.21 35.17 44.51
N VAL A 13 -49.24 35.62 43.78
CA VAL A 13 -49.21 36.08 42.39
C VAL A 13 -48.53 37.45 42.34
N THR A 14 -47.57 37.68 41.43
CA THR A 14 -47.32 39.01 40.83
C THR A 14 -46.64 38.87 39.47
N THR A 15 -47.37 39.29 38.44
CA THR A 15 -47.03 40.02 37.22
C THR A 15 -45.62 39.94 36.61
N ALA A 16 -45.64 39.67 35.30
CA ALA A 16 -44.54 39.61 34.36
C ALA A 16 -43.64 40.87 34.31
N ILE A 17 -42.33 40.62 34.12
CA ILE A 17 -41.45 41.50 33.36
C ILE A 17 -40.76 40.62 32.32
N ILE A 18 -40.99 40.97 31.05
CA ILE A 18 -40.34 40.40 29.88
C ILE A 18 -38.85 40.76 29.94
N SER A 19 -37.99 39.76 29.92
CA SER A 19 -36.61 39.91 29.48
C SER A 19 -36.30 38.79 28.50
N ASP A 20 -36.32 39.13 27.22
CA ASP A 20 -35.92 38.28 26.12
C ASP A 20 -34.46 37.84 26.31
N ASN A 21 -34.26 36.61 26.81
CA ASN A 21 -32.96 35.97 26.77
C ASN A 21 -32.95 34.99 25.58
N PHE A 22 -32.45 35.48 24.44
CA PHE A 22 -32.00 34.65 23.34
C PHE A 22 -30.81 33.80 23.80
N SER A 23 -31.07 32.60 24.32
CA SER A 23 -30.05 31.56 24.42
C SER A 23 -30.00 30.79 23.10
N THR A 24 -29.03 31.18 22.28
CA THR A 24 -28.54 30.44 21.12
C THR A 24 -28.29 28.99 21.51
N GLN A 25 -29.11 28.07 21.01
CA GLN A 25 -28.78 26.64 21.03
C GLN A 25 -27.50 26.47 20.20
N GLN A 26 -26.39 26.17 20.87
CA GLN A 26 -25.18 25.74 20.19
C GLN A 26 -25.47 24.38 19.54
N MET A 27 -25.53 24.37 18.21
CA MET A 27 -25.49 23.13 17.45
C MET A 27 -24.11 22.51 17.67
N ILE A 28 -24.06 21.39 18.39
CA ILE A 28 -22.87 20.54 18.43
C ILE A 28 -22.65 20.02 17.00
N PRO A 29 -21.51 20.30 16.35
CA PRO A 29 -21.20 19.66 15.08
C PRO A 29 -21.06 18.17 15.35
N ARG A 30 -21.88 17.34 14.68
CA ARG A 30 -21.59 15.91 14.54
C ARG A 30 -20.20 15.82 13.92
N GLN A 31 -19.19 15.50 14.71
CA GLN A 31 -17.91 15.09 14.17
C GLN A 31 -18.18 13.88 13.30
N LEU A 32 -17.99 14.05 12.00
CA LEU A 32 -17.82 12.95 11.08
C LEU A 32 -16.55 12.26 11.56
N VAL A 33 -16.70 11.18 12.35
CA VAL A 33 -15.61 10.26 12.60
C VAL A 33 -15.33 9.65 11.23
N GLN A 34 -14.39 10.27 10.53
CA GLN A 34 -13.83 9.73 9.33
C GLN A 34 -13.05 8.52 9.82
N ASP A 35 -13.68 7.35 9.74
CA ASP A 35 -12.99 6.08 9.87
C ASP A 35 -11.93 6.09 8.75
N HIS A 36 -10.74 6.58 9.09
CA HIS A 36 -9.53 6.21 8.40
C HIS A 36 -9.37 4.73 8.70
N GLN A 37 -10.05 3.90 7.92
CA GLN A 37 -9.54 2.58 7.62
C GLN A 37 -8.17 2.85 7.02
N ILE A 38 -7.14 2.78 7.85
CA ILE A 38 -5.79 2.53 7.41
C ILE A 38 -5.90 1.17 6.74
N SER A 39 -6.22 1.17 5.44
CA SER A 39 -5.97 0.05 4.56
C SER A 39 -4.51 -0.27 4.76
N GLN A 40 -4.24 -1.29 5.57
CA GLN A 40 -2.90 -1.76 5.78
C GLN A 40 -2.47 -2.29 4.42
N ASP A 41 -1.67 -1.52 3.69
CA ASP A 41 -1.13 -1.89 2.38
C ASP A 41 -0.45 -3.25 2.56
N VAL A 42 -1.12 -4.31 2.11
CA VAL A 42 -0.57 -5.66 2.17
C VAL A 42 0.45 -5.74 1.05
N ILE A 43 1.67 -5.35 1.36
CA ILE A 43 2.83 -5.57 0.50
C ILE A 43 3.26 -7.01 0.72
N SER A 44 3.27 -7.79 -0.36
CA SER A 44 3.80 -9.14 -0.35
C SER A 44 5.13 -9.17 -1.08
N ASN A 45 6.16 -9.64 -0.38
CA ASN A 45 7.52 -9.78 -0.90
C ASN A 45 7.89 -11.25 -1.03
N PHE A 46 8.48 -11.64 -2.14
CA PHE A 46 8.99 -12.99 -2.35
C PHE A 46 10.04 -13.04 -3.44
N PHE A 47 10.94 -14.01 -3.35
CA PHE A 47 11.86 -14.32 -4.46
C PHE A 47 11.17 -15.18 -5.50
N TYR A 48 11.39 -14.87 -6.77
CA TYR A 48 10.81 -15.59 -7.90
C TYR A 48 11.86 -15.97 -8.93
N LYS A 49 11.75 -17.18 -9.47
CA LYS A 49 12.54 -17.67 -10.60
C LYS A 49 11.56 -18.18 -11.68
N PRO A 50 11.38 -17.45 -12.78
CA PRO A 50 10.52 -17.89 -13.87
C PRO A 50 11.02 -19.20 -14.50
N PRO A 51 10.11 -19.99 -15.11
CA PRO A 51 10.51 -21.05 -16.03
C PRO A 51 11.37 -20.48 -17.18
N ASN A 52 12.36 -21.26 -17.63
CA ASN A 52 13.27 -20.91 -18.73
C ASN A 52 14.14 -19.67 -18.51
N ASP A 53 14.21 -19.16 -17.28
CA ASP A 53 15.08 -18.05 -16.90
C ASP A 53 16.13 -18.52 -15.88
N TYR A 54 17.34 -17.98 -15.97
CA TYR A 54 18.44 -18.23 -15.04
C TYR A 54 18.49 -17.20 -13.91
N GLN A 55 17.80 -16.06 -14.07
CA GLN A 55 17.80 -14.98 -13.10
C GLN A 55 16.81 -15.24 -11.96
N ILE A 56 17.14 -14.66 -10.80
CA ILE A 56 16.28 -14.62 -9.63
C ILE A 56 15.88 -13.16 -9.38
N TYR A 57 14.61 -12.96 -9.06
CA TYR A 57 14.03 -11.65 -8.86
C TYR A 57 13.50 -11.52 -7.45
N ASP A 58 13.72 -10.37 -6.83
CA ASP A 58 12.96 -9.94 -5.66
C ASP A 58 11.69 -9.25 -6.15
N ILE A 59 10.54 -9.81 -5.78
CA ILE A 59 9.23 -9.34 -6.21
C ILE A 59 8.55 -8.66 -5.04
N SER A 60 8.14 -7.42 -5.24
CA SER A 60 7.21 -6.71 -4.38
C SER A 60 5.92 -6.48 -5.15
N TYR A 61 4.80 -6.95 -4.63
CA TYR A 61 3.50 -6.63 -5.21
C TYR A 61 2.53 -6.15 -4.13
N ARG A 62 1.76 -5.12 -4.50
CA ARG A 62 0.76 -4.51 -3.63
C ARG A 62 -0.49 -4.14 -4.42
N GLU A 63 -1.64 -4.26 -3.78
CA GLU A 63 -2.90 -3.77 -4.33
C GLU A 63 -2.86 -2.23 -4.40
N ILE A 64 -3.41 -1.66 -5.47
CA ILE A 64 -3.55 -0.23 -5.65
C ILE A 64 -4.98 0.10 -6.07
N GLN A 65 -5.43 1.32 -5.73
CA GLN A 65 -6.72 1.80 -6.20
C GLN A 65 -6.64 2.17 -7.69
N ILE A 66 -7.64 1.74 -8.46
CA ILE A 66 -7.76 2.11 -9.87
C ILE A 66 -8.19 3.57 -9.93
N SER A 67 -7.33 4.44 -10.46
CA SER A 67 -7.63 5.84 -10.75
C SER A 67 -7.82 6.04 -12.26
N PHE A 68 -8.52 7.11 -12.64
CA PHE A 68 -8.67 7.48 -14.05
C PHE A 68 -7.31 7.75 -14.73
N GLU A 69 -6.36 8.32 -14.00
CA GLU A 69 -4.99 8.56 -14.46
C GLU A 69 -4.26 7.25 -14.78
N LEU A 70 -4.31 6.27 -13.87
CA LEU A 70 -3.76 4.94 -14.11
C LEU A 70 -4.39 4.25 -15.33
N VAL A 71 -5.71 4.35 -15.48
CA VAL A 71 -6.42 3.78 -16.64
C VAL A 71 -5.95 4.46 -17.93
N SER A 72 -5.76 5.78 -17.91
CA SER A 72 -5.26 6.53 -19.06
C SER A 72 -3.84 6.10 -19.43
N GLU A 73 -2.94 5.98 -18.46
CA GLU A 73 -1.57 5.48 -18.67
C GLU A 73 -1.52 4.07 -19.26
N LEU A 74 -2.37 3.16 -18.77
CA LEU A 74 -2.42 1.77 -19.27
C LEU A 74 -2.99 1.64 -20.68
N LEU A 75 -3.93 2.52 -21.05
CA LEU A 75 -4.53 2.55 -22.39
C LEU A 75 -3.63 3.24 -23.41
N ASP A 76 -2.86 4.22 -22.97
CA ASP A 76 -1.84 4.92 -23.76
C ASP A 76 -0.60 4.03 -23.96
N SER A 77 -0.80 2.91 -24.64
CA SER A 77 0.17 1.90 -25.07
C SER A 77 1.38 2.42 -25.86
N ASN A 78 1.44 3.73 -26.15
CA ASN A 78 2.57 4.44 -26.77
C ASN A 78 3.46 5.18 -25.76
N ASN A 79 3.04 5.29 -24.51
CA ASN A 79 3.82 5.97 -23.50
C ASN A 79 4.74 4.95 -22.82
N ASN A 80 5.99 4.94 -23.26
CA ASN A 80 7.13 4.56 -22.43
C ASN A 80 7.27 5.59 -21.28
N THR A 81 6.23 5.79 -20.47
CA THR A 81 6.19 6.71 -19.33
C THR A 81 7.00 6.16 -18.16
N SER A 82 8.26 5.77 -18.40
CA SER A 82 9.27 5.78 -17.36
C SER A 82 9.88 7.19 -17.29
N TYR A 83 9.10 8.18 -16.83
CA TYR A 83 9.65 9.50 -16.47
C TYR A 83 10.48 9.44 -15.18
N SER A 84 10.53 8.27 -14.53
CA SER A 84 11.57 7.93 -13.57
C SER A 84 12.71 7.25 -14.33
N VAL A 85 13.92 7.78 -14.19
CA VAL A 85 15.16 7.03 -14.45
C VAL A 85 15.14 5.84 -13.49
N GLN A 86 14.49 4.74 -13.91
CA GLN A 86 14.49 3.53 -13.12
C GLN A 86 15.90 2.94 -13.19
N PRO A 87 16.43 2.43 -12.07
CA PRO A 87 17.65 1.64 -12.10
C PRO A 87 17.53 0.53 -13.14
N ASN A 88 18.61 0.25 -13.89
CA ASN A 88 18.61 -0.75 -14.96
C ASN A 88 18.20 -2.16 -14.49
N ASN A 89 18.32 -2.43 -13.18
CA ASN A 89 17.95 -3.68 -12.53
C ASN A 89 16.52 -3.68 -11.94
N LEU A 90 15.71 -2.65 -12.22
CA LEU A 90 14.32 -2.54 -11.78
C LEU A 90 13.37 -2.66 -12.97
N HIS A 91 12.28 -3.40 -12.79
CA HIS A 91 11.17 -3.45 -13.72
C HIS A 91 9.86 -3.30 -12.97
N GLU A 92 8.95 -2.49 -13.50
CA GLU A 92 7.68 -2.18 -12.87
C GLU A 92 6.55 -2.30 -13.89
N PHE A 93 5.49 -2.99 -13.50
CA PHE A 93 4.29 -3.14 -14.32
C PHE A 93 3.03 -3.26 -13.45
N TYR A 94 1.89 -3.13 -14.11
CA TYR A 94 0.58 -3.27 -13.47
C TYR A 94 -0.08 -4.58 -13.91
N PHE A 95 -0.77 -5.22 -12.95
CA PHE A 95 -1.50 -6.46 -13.17
C PHE A 95 -2.94 -6.29 -12.70
N LEU A 96 -3.88 -6.48 -13.62
CA LEU A 96 -5.31 -6.44 -13.33
C LEU A 96 -5.82 -7.86 -13.11
N LYS A 97 -6.30 -8.15 -11.89
CA LYS A 97 -7.01 -9.39 -11.57
C LYS A 97 -8.52 -9.13 -11.73
N ALA A 98 -9.00 -9.29 -12.96
CA ALA A 98 -10.35 -8.87 -13.38
C ALA A 98 -11.47 -9.54 -12.55
N GLU A 99 -11.29 -10.81 -12.18
CA GLU A 99 -12.23 -11.59 -11.38
C GLU A 99 -12.47 -10.97 -9.99
N GLU A 100 -11.41 -10.40 -9.41
CA GLU A 100 -11.46 -9.74 -8.09
C GLU A 100 -11.71 -8.23 -8.19
N LYS A 101 -11.72 -7.67 -9.42
CA LYS A 101 -11.76 -6.23 -9.68
C LYS A 101 -10.64 -5.46 -8.97
N LYS A 102 -9.47 -6.10 -8.84
CA LYS A 102 -8.28 -5.54 -8.17
C LYS A 102 -7.17 -5.24 -9.15
N CYS A 103 -6.47 -4.14 -8.90
CA CYS A 103 -5.26 -3.78 -9.63
C CYS A 103 -4.07 -3.89 -8.69
N TYR A 104 -2.99 -4.46 -9.18
CA TYR A 104 -1.76 -4.63 -8.44
C TYR A 104 -0.63 -3.90 -9.16
N LYS A 105 0.19 -3.22 -8.37
CA LYS A 105 1.48 -2.71 -8.81
C LYS A 105 2.54 -3.73 -8.46
N VAL A 106 3.29 -4.19 -9.46
CA VAL A 106 4.34 -5.20 -9.32
C VAL A 106 5.69 -4.55 -9.62
N THR A 107 6.59 -4.61 -8.66
CA THR A 107 7.97 -4.14 -8.77
C THR A 107 8.89 -5.36 -8.69
N CYS A 108 9.78 -5.49 -9.65
CA CYS A 108 10.73 -6.59 -9.78
C CYS A 108 12.15 -6.03 -9.73
N ALA A 109 12.96 -6.49 -8.78
CA ALA A 109 14.37 -6.18 -8.72
C ALA A 109 15.18 -7.41 -9.13
N LEU A 110 16.04 -7.24 -10.13
CA LEU A 110 16.96 -8.27 -10.59
C LEU A 110 18.10 -8.42 -9.58
N ILE A 111 18.31 -9.65 -9.11
CA ILE A 111 19.35 -9.95 -8.11
C ILE A 111 20.59 -10.46 -8.84
N PRO A 112 21.75 -9.79 -8.70
CA PRO A 112 23.00 -10.30 -9.24
C PRO A 112 23.37 -11.65 -8.63
N HIS A 113 23.83 -12.59 -9.48
CA HIS A 113 24.32 -13.89 -9.03
C HIS A 113 25.46 -13.76 -8.01
N SER A 114 26.34 -12.78 -8.20
CA SER A 114 27.43 -12.46 -7.26
C SER A 114 26.89 -12.14 -5.85
N SER A 115 25.80 -11.36 -5.74
CA SER A 115 25.17 -11.05 -4.46
C SER A 115 24.56 -12.28 -3.78
N ILE A 116 23.99 -13.20 -4.57
CA ILE A 116 23.47 -14.47 -4.04
C ILE A 116 24.63 -15.34 -3.52
N VAL A 117 25.70 -15.47 -4.31
CA VAL A 117 26.89 -16.26 -3.93
C VAL A 117 27.54 -15.67 -2.68
N GLU A 118 27.67 -14.35 -2.59
CA GLU A 118 28.18 -13.66 -1.41
C GLU A 118 27.30 -13.96 -0.18
N TYR A 119 25.98 -13.82 -0.32
CA TYR A 119 25.05 -14.11 0.76
C TYR A 119 25.18 -15.57 1.23
N LEU A 120 25.25 -16.54 0.31
CA LEU A 120 25.39 -17.96 0.65
C LEU A 120 26.73 -18.24 1.35
N ASN A 121 27.83 -17.72 0.81
CA ASN A 121 29.15 -17.91 1.42
C ASN A 121 29.23 -17.34 2.83
N LYS A 122 28.67 -16.14 3.03
CA LYS A 122 28.61 -15.51 4.34
C LYS A 122 27.75 -16.29 5.33
N ASN A 123 26.52 -16.64 4.95
CA ASN A 123 25.54 -17.19 5.89
C ASN A 123 25.63 -18.71 6.09
N ILE A 124 26.20 -19.45 5.13
CA ILE A 124 26.35 -20.91 5.21
C ILE A 124 27.79 -21.29 5.56
N HIS A 125 28.78 -20.64 4.96
CA HIS A 125 30.19 -21.02 5.11
C HIS A 125 31.00 -20.07 6.00
N GLY A 126 30.45 -18.91 6.40
CA GLY A 126 31.15 -17.91 7.19
C GLY A 126 32.31 -17.22 6.44
N VAL A 127 32.31 -17.28 5.11
CA VAL A 127 33.37 -16.71 4.26
C VAL A 127 32.90 -15.37 3.71
N GLU A 128 33.66 -14.30 3.97
CA GLU A 128 33.43 -12.96 3.42
C GLU A 128 34.55 -12.62 2.43
N PHE A 129 34.18 -12.11 1.25
CA PHE A 129 35.11 -11.67 0.21
C PHE A 129 35.28 -10.15 0.30
N ASN A 130 36.50 -9.65 0.10
CA ASN A 130 36.76 -8.20 0.04
C ASN A 130 36.36 -7.67 -1.36
N HIS A 131 35.38 -6.76 -1.40
CA HIS A 131 34.72 -6.20 -2.60
C HIS A 131 35.59 -5.39 -3.57
N ASN A 132 36.91 -5.34 -3.38
CA ASN A 132 37.78 -4.51 -4.20
C ASN A 132 38.04 -5.11 -5.60
N GLU A 133 37.74 -6.39 -5.82
CA GLU A 133 38.00 -7.09 -7.10
C GLU A 133 36.73 -7.51 -7.87
N GLN A 134 35.54 -7.44 -7.26
CA GLN A 134 34.27 -7.95 -7.83
C GLN A 134 33.35 -6.89 -8.43
N GLN A 135 33.77 -5.63 -8.52
CA GLN A 135 32.92 -4.53 -8.99
C GLN A 135 32.50 -4.62 -10.46
N GLN A 136 33.06 -5.55 -11.24
CA GLN A 136 32.81 -5.66 -12.68
C GLN A 136 31.52 -6.42 -13.05
N GLU A 137 30.87 -7.16 -12.14
CA GLU A 137 29.63 -7.91 -12.43
C GLU A 137 28.34 -7.28 -11.87
N ILE A 138 28.41 -6.10 -11.23
CA ILE A 138 27.30 -5.55 -10.44
C ILE A 138 26.21 -4.89 -11.31
N ASN A 139 26.50 -4.54 -12.57
CA ASN A 139 25.52 -3.95 -13.48
C ASN A 139 24.74 -5.05 -14.22
N VAL A 140 23.77 -5.65 -13.54
CA VAL A 140 22.79 -6.52 -14.19
C VAL A 140 21.62 -5.66 -14.65
N GLU A 141 21.30 -5.73 -15.94
CA GLU A 141 20.25 -4.94 -16.57
C GLU A 141 19.16 -5.84 -17.13
N PHE A 142 17.91 -5.37 -17.03
CA PHE A 142 16.80 -6.01 -17.71
C PHE A 142 16.92 -5.87 -19.22
N SER A 143 17.04 -7.00 -19.93
CA SER A 143 16.74 -7.02 -21.37
C SER A 143 15.22 -6.95 -21.58
N ARG A 144 14.79 -6.56 -22.78
CA ARG A 144 13.37 -6.53 -23.13
C ARG A 144 12.73 -7.91 -23.02
N GLU A 145 13.42 -8.93 -23.53
CA GLU A 145 12.97 -10.32 -23.49
C GLU A 145 12.81 -10.81 -22.05
N LEU A 146 13.72 -10.38 -21.16
CA LEU A 146 13.67 -10.71 -19.74
C LEU A 146 12.41 -10.13 -19.08
N LYS A 147 12.08 -8.87 -19.37
CA LYS A 147 10.87 -8.19 -18.87
C LYS A 147 9.61 -8.90 -19.35
N GLU A 148 9.52 -9.18 -20.65
CA GLU A 148 8.35 -9.84 -21.25
C GLU A 148 8.14 -11.25 -20.68
N ASN A 149 9.21 -12.04 -20.54
CA ASN A 149 9.16 -13.38 -19.95
C ASN A 149 8.74 -13.33 -18.47
N LEU A 150 9.35 -12.42 -17.69
CA LEU A 150 9.05 -12.23 -16.28
C LEU A 150 7.58 -11.83 -16.06
N GLU A 151 7.10 -10.85 -16.82
CA GLU A 151 5.71 -10.40 -16.76
C GLU A 151 4.74 -11.53 -17.07
N TYR A 152 4.99 -12.29 -18.14
CA TYR A 152 4.12 -13.40 -18.53
C TYR A 152 3.94 -14.39 -17.39
N TYR A 153 5.04 -14.91 -16.83
CA TYR A 153 4.98 -15.92 -15.79
C TYR A 153 4.49 -15.38 -14.44
N LEU A 154 4.85 -14.15 -14.07
CA LEU A 154 4.33 -13.53 -12.85
C LEU A 154 2.84 -13.31 -12.92
N LYS A 155 2.28 -12.87 -14.07
CA LYS A 155 0.83 -12.71 -14.22
C LYS A 155 0.10 -14.04 -14.01
N GLN A 156 0.63 -15.15 -14.53
CA GLN A 156 0.05 -16.48 -14.27
C GLN A 156 0.16 -16.88 -12.79
N PHE A 157 1.34 -16.70 -12.19
CA PHE A 157 1.57 -17.03 -10.79
C PHE A 157 0.63 -16.24 -9.86
N LEU A 158 0.55 -14.92 -10.03
CA LEU A 158 -0.29 -14.03 -9.24
C LEU A 158 -1.79 -14.25 -9.49
N ALA A 159 -2.19 -14.71 -10.67
CA ALA A 159 -3.59 -15.07 -10.93
C ALA A 159 -4.03 -16.28 -10.09
N THR A 160 -3.11 -17.21 -9.80
CA THR A 160 -3.41 -18.44 -9.03
C THR A 160 -3.35 -18.29 -7.51
N LYS A 161 -2.83 -17.16 -7.02
CA LYS A 161 -2.69 -16.86 -5.60
C LYS A 161 -3.86 -16.01 -5.11
#